data_AF-A0A7H4N2L6-F1
#
_entry.id   AF-A0A7H4N2L6-F1
#
_cell.length_a   1.000
_cell.length_b   1.000
_cell.length_c   1.000
_cell.angle_alpha   90.00
_cell.angle_beta   90.00
_cell.angle_gamma   90.00
#
_symmetry.space_group_name_H-M   'P 1'
#
loop_
_entity.id
_entity.type
_entity.pdbx_description
1 polymer ?
#
loop_
_entity_poly.entity_id
_entity_poly.type
_entity_poly.pdbx_seq_one_letter_code
_entity_poly.pdbx_strand_id
1 'polypeptide(L)' 'MLLKKCWSIWPQRLLKGERIEIRGFGSFSLHYRAPRTGRNPKTGDKVELEGKYVPHFKPGKELRDRANIYEE' A
#
# COMPACT_ATOMS: atom_id res chain seq x y z
N MET A 1 25.69 -2.37 -2.60
CA MET A 1 25.41 -3.72 -2.05
C MET A 1 24.28 -3.73 -1.01
N LEU A 2 24.15 -2.71 -0.15
CA LEU A 2 23.07 -2.60 0.84
C LEU A 2 21.66 -2.35 0.25
N LEU A 3 21.53 -1.42 -0.70
CA LEU A 3 20.24 -1.08 -1.32
C LEU A 3 19.62 -2.27 -2.08
N LYS A 4 20.43 -3.03 -2.81
CA LYS A 4 19.97 -4.27 -3.50
C LYS A 4 19.46 -5.32 -2.51
N LYS A 5 20.07 -5.40 -1.32
CA LYS A 5 19.64 -6.31 -0.25
C LYS A 5 18.33 -5.86 0.40
N CYS A 6 18.17 -4.57 0.67
CA CYS A 6 16.90 -4.02 1.15
C CYS A 6 15.77 -4.25 0.14
N TRP A 7 16.05 -4.09 -1.16
CA TRP A 7 15.07 -4.32 -2.23
C TRP A 7 14.55 -5.76 -2.28
N SER A 8 15.40 -6.78 -2.03
CA SER A 8 14.94 -8.17 -2.07
C SER A 8 14.16 -8.58 -0.81
N ILE A 9 14.51 -8.05 0.36
CA ILE A 9 13.87 -8.38 1.65
C ILE A 9 12.47 -7.77 1.74
N TRP A 10 12.26 -6.61 1.14
CA TRP A 10 11.05 -5.82 1.33
C TRP A 10 9.78 -6.50 0.78
N PRO A 11 9.75 -7.04 -0.47
CA PRO A 11 8.63 -7.85 -0.94
C PRO A 11 8.39 -9.10 -0.10
N GLN A 12 9.46 -9.75 0.38
CA GLN A 12 9.36 -10.98 1.16
C GLN A 12 8.65 -10.77 2.50
N ARG A 13 8.87 -9.62 3.15
CA ARG A 13 8.18 -9.28 4.41
C ARG A 13 6.72 -8.94 4.18
N LEU A 14 6.40 -8.21 3.12
CA LEU A 14 5.00 -7.96 2.74
C LEU A 14 4.26 -9.26 2.40
N LEU A 15 4.89 -10.19 1.66
CA LEU A 15 4.30 -11.49 1.33
C LEU A 15 3.99 -12.33 2.58
N LYS A 16 4.72 -12.12 3.67
CA LYS A 16 4.46 -12.74 4.98
C LYS A 16 3.39 -12.03 5.81
N GLY A 17 2.78 -10.97 5.27
CA GLY A 17 1.83 -10.12 5.99
C GLY A 17 2.48 -9.18 7.00
N GLU A 18 3.80 -9.07 7.01
CA GLU A 18 4.51 -8.22 7.96
C GLU A 18 4.39 -6.74 7.56
N ARG A 19 4.21 -5.89 8.57
CA ARG A 19 4.26 -4.44 8.40
C ARG A 19 5.71 -3.98 8.28
N ILE A 20 5.98 -3.13 7.29
CA ILE A 20 7.28 -2.50 7.11
C ILE A 20 7.16 -1.02 7.47
N GLU A 21 8.02 -0.53 8.35
CA GLU A 21 8.03 0.86 8.77
C GLU A 21 9.39 1.49 8.50
N ILE A 22 9.37 2.65 7.84
CA ILE A 22 10.56 3.45 7.51
C ILE A 22 10.38 4.80 8.21
N ARG A 23 11.17 5.03 9.26
CA ARG A 23 11.15 6.28 10.04
C ARG A 23 11.34 7.49 9.11
N GLY A 24 10.57 8.54 9.33
CA GLY A 24 10.54 9.74 8.49
C GLY A 24 9.80 9.61 7.15
N PHE A 25 9.53 8.38 6.67
CA PHE A 25 8.89 8.16 5.37
C PHE A 25 7.44 7.68 5.51
N GLY A 26 7.22 6.58 6.22
CA GLY A 26 5.89 5.99 6.36
C GLY A 26 5.92 4.48 6.56
N SER A 27 4.78 3.84 6.32
CA SER A 27 4.63 2.40 6.55
C SER A 27 3.87 1.70 5.43
N PHE A 28 4.24 0.45 5.20
CA PHE A 28 3.62 -0.44 4.23
C PHE A 28 3.02 -1.64 4.97
N SER A 29 1.80 -1.99 4.61
CA SER A 29 1.07 -3.12 5.17
C SER A 29 0.16 -3.75 4.12
N LEU A 30 -0.22 -5.00 4.33
CA LEU A 30 -1.30 -5.62 3.56
C LEU A 30 -2.64 -5.31 4.23
N HIS A 31 -3.62 -4.88 3.45
CA HIS A 31 -5.00 -4.73 3.88
C HIS A 31 -5.86 -5.79 3.19
N TYR A 32 -6.60 -6.57 3.97
CA TYR A 32 -7.59 -7.48 3.42
C TYR A 32 -8.79 -6.68 2.88
N ARG A 33 -9.19 -7.00 1.66
CA ARG A 33 -10.44 -6.52 1.04
C ARG A 33 -11.35 -7.72 0.90
N ALA A 34 -12.52 -7.68 1.55
CA ALA A 34 -13.53 -8.71 1.42
C ALA A 34 -14.06 -8.80 -0.02
N PRO A 35 -14.53 -9.97 -0.46
CA PRO A 35 -15.20 -10.12 -1.75
C PRO A 35 -16.39 -9.17 -1.86
N ARG A 36 -16.63 -8.62 -3.05
CA ARG A 36 -17.75 -7.69 -3.32
C ARG A 36 -18.11 -7.65 -4.79
N THR A 37 -19.34 -7.29 -5.09
CA THR A 37 -19.75 -6.97 -6.46
C THR A 37 -19.28 -5.56 -6.85
N GLY A 38 -18.45 -5.48 -7.88
CA GLY A 38 -18.08 -4.23 -8.56
C GLY A 38 -18.92 -3.97 -9.81
N ARG A 39 -18.56 -2.92 -10.55
CA ARG A 39 -19.13 -2.63 -11.87
C ARG A 39 -18.03 -2.33 -12.86
N ASN A 40 -18.19 -2.78 -14.10
CA ASN A 40 -17.35 -2.36 -15.21
C ASN A 40 -17.57 -0.86 -15.46
N PRO A 41 -16.55 0.01 -15.36
CA PRO A 41 -16.71 1.45 -15.55
C PRO A 41 -17.19 1.85 -16.96
N LYS A 42 -16.99 0.99 -17.97
CA LYS A 42 -17.36 1.25 -19.35
C LYS A 42 -18.80 0.83 -19.69
N THR A 43 -19.27 -0.31 -19.15
CA THR A 43 -20.57 -0.90 -19.53
C THR A 43 -21.61 -0.88 -18.40
N GLY A 44 -21.18 -0.73 -17.15
CA GLY A 44 -22.06 -0.80 -15.98
C GLY A 44 -22.37 -2.22 -15.49
N ASP A 45 -21.93 -3.25 -16.21
CA ASP A 45 -22.17 -4.65 -15.86
C ASP A 45 -21.60 -4.99 -14.48
N LYS A 46 -22.34 -5.83 -13.73
CA LYS A 46 -21.89 -6.33 -12.43
C LYS A 46 -20.74 -7.33 -12.64
N VAL A 47 -19.68 -7.18 -11.84
CA VAL A 47 -18.53 -8.08 -11.85
C VAL A 47 -18.23 -8.50 -10.42
N GLU A 48 -18.18 -9.80 -10.16
CA GLU A 48 -17.77 -10.32 -8.86
C GLU A 48 -16.27 -10.14 -8.67
N LEU A 49 -15.89 -9.53 -7.53
CA LEU A 49 -14.49 -9.33 -7.16
C LEU A 49 -14.17 -10.22 -5.97
N GLU A 50 -13.21 -11.12 -6.15
CA GLU A 50 -12.73 -11.98 -5.08
C GLU A 50 -12.03 -11.18 -3.97
N GLY A 51 -12.07 -11.74 -2.77
CA GLY A 51 -11.39 -11.18 -1.61
C GLY A 51 -9.88 -11.32 -1.76
N LYS A 52 -9.14 -10.25 -1.49
CA LYS A 52 -7.68 -10.24 -1.65
C LYS A 52 -6.99 -9.29 -0.70
N TYR A 53 -5.72 -9.57 -0.42
CA TYR A 53 -4.83 -8.63 0.22
C TYR A 53 -4.30 -7.62 -0.80
N VAL A 54 -4.33 -6.35 -0.44
CA VAL A 54 -3.74 -5.26 -1.25
C VAL A 54 -2.66 -4.54 -0.45
N PRO A 55 -1.52 -4.20 -1.06
CA PRO A 55 -0.55 -3.31 -0.44
C PRO A 55 -1.17 -1.96 -0.14
N HIS A 56 -0.90 -1.42 1.03
CA HIS A 56 -1.32 -0.11 1.47
C HIS A 56 -0.10 0.65 2.01
N PHE A 57 0.10 1.87 1.51
CA PHE A 57 1.09 2.80 2.03
C PHE A 57 0.40 3.87 2.86
N LYS A 58 0.84 4.04 4.11
CA LYS A 58 0.46 5.17 4.97
C LYS A 58 1.66 6.11 5.09
N PRO A 59 1.61 7.32 4.50
CA PRO A 59 2.71 8.27 4.60
C PRO A 59 2.88 8.74 6.05
N GLY A 60 4.13 8.92 6.47
CA GLY A 60 4.49 9.44 7.80
C GLY A 60 4.13 10.91 7.95
N LYS A 61 4.28 11.47 9.16
CA LYS A 61 4.11 12.91 9.39
C LYS A 61 5.15 13.70 8.60
N GLU A 62 6.44 13.39 8.76
CA GLU A 62 7.53 14.11 8.10
C GLU A 62 7.41 14.13 6.57
N LEU A 63 7.08 13.00 5.93
CA LEU A 63 6.83 12.97 4.49
C LEU A 63 5.65 13.86 4.07
N ARG A 64 4.55 13.86 4.84
CA ARG A 64 3.39 14.71 4.56
C ARG A 64 3.73 16.18 4.73
N ASP A 65 4.42 16.54 5.81
CA ASP A 65 4.84 17.92 6.08
C ASP A 65 5.73 18.44 4.95
N ARG A 66 6.70 17.63 4.50
CA ARG A 66 7.60 18.00 3.39
C ARG A 66 6.91 18.06 2.03
N ALA A 67 5.85 17.29 1.83
CA ALA A 67 5.08 17.28 0.58
C ALA A 67 3.94 18.31 0.58
N ASN A 68 3.62 18.91 1.73
CA ASN A 68 2.61 19.94 1.81
C ASN A 68 3.16 21.22 1.16
N ILE A 69 2.55 21.63 0.06
CA ILE A 69 2.92 22.83 -0.69
C ILE A 69 2.16 24.08 -0.24
N TYR A 70 1.25 23.92 0.72
CA TYR A 70 0.54 25.03 1.35
C TYR A 70 1.21 25.32 2.69
N GLU A 71 1.85 26.48 2.79
CA GLU A 71 2.29 27.04 4.07
C GLU A 71 1.05 27.61 4.79
N GLU A 72 0.90 27.27 6.09
CA GLU A 72 0.06 28.04 7.02
C GLU A 72 0.83 29.27 7.51
#